data_AF-A0A936WLC1-F1
#
_entry.id   AF-A0A936WLC1-F1
#
_cell.length_a   1.000
_cell.length_b   1.000
_cell.length_c   1.000
_cell.angle_alpha   90.00
_cell.angle_beta   90.00
_cell.angle_gamma   90.00
#
_symmetry.space_group_name_H-M   'P 1'
#
loop_
_entity.id
_entity.type
_entity.pdbx_description
1 polymer ?
#
loop_
_entity_poly.entity_id
_entity_poly.type
_entity_poly.pdbx_seq_one_letter_code
_entity_poly.pdbx_strand_id
1 'polypeptide(L)'
;MVSLEGEEVRRVVEHCRTLALKKKLDINFALMVATARSVIILTSLFYDKTDADETERVHALYNEISETTQSQGYQQYRTSTGFMDRIFSNAPEFLRLANRIKGVLDPDNIFAPGKYGIDPAVSPTRRPNAP
;
A
#
# COMPACT_ATOMS: atom_id res chain seq x y z
N MET A 1 4.68 -6.07 6.73
CA MET A 1 5.35 -6.07 8.06
C MET A 1 6.83 -6.33 7.84
N VAL A 2 7.70 -5.79 8.69
CA VAL A 2 9.16 -5.95 8.56
C VAL A 2 9.65 -6.91 9.65
N SER A 3 10.69 -7.68 9.36
CA SER A 3 11.33 -8.52 10.38
C SER A 3 11.82 -7.68 11.55
N LEU A 4 11.78 -8.20 12.78
CA LEU A 4 12.35 -7.53 13.96
C LEU A 4 13.87 -7.73 14.02
N GLU A 5 14.55 -7.40 12.93
CA GLU A 5 16.00 -7.41 12.79
C GLU A 5 16.46 -5.97 12.55
N GLY A 6 17.40 -5.49 13.36
CA GLY A 6 17.81 -4.07 13.33
C GLY A 6 18.22 -3.58 11.94
N GLU A 7 18.90 -4.44 11.17
CA GLU A 7 19.33 -4.14 9.81
C GLU A 7 18.17 -3.97 8.83
N GLU A 8 17.15 -4.82 8.90
CA GLU A 8 15.96 -4.74 8.05
C GLU A 8 15.13 -3.49 8.38
N VAL A 9 14.96 -3.18 9.67
CA VAL A 9 14.26 -1.97 10.10
C VAL A 9 14.98 -0.72 9.62
N ARG A 10 16.30 -0.66 9.83
CA ARG A 10 17.14 0.46 9.39
C ARG A 10 17.07 0.62 7.87
N ARG A 11 17.14 -0.47 7.10
CA ARG A 11 17.05 -0.45 5.64
C ARG A 11 15.76 0.22 5.16
N VAL A 12 14.61 -0.17 5.71
CA VAL A 12 13.31 0.41 5.31
C VAL A 12 13.19 1.87 5.74
N VAL A 13 13.59 2.21 6.97
CA VAL A 13 13.54 3.59 7.48
C VAL A 13 14.43 4.52 6.64
N GLU A 14 15.67 4.14 6.37
CA GLU A 14 16.60 4.96 5.58
C GLU A 14 16.17 5.10 4.12
N HIS A 15 15.58 4.05 3.54
CA HIS A 15 14.99 4.11 2.21
C HIS A 15 13.87 5.17 2.15
N CYS A 16 12.89 5.08 3.05
CA CYS A 16 11.80 6.05 3.13
C CYS A 16 12.29 7.47 3.42
N ARG A 17 13.27 7.63 4.33
CA ARG A 17 13.89 8.91 4.67
C ARG A 17 14.57 9.54 3.46
N THR A 18 15.33 8.75 2.70
CA THR A 18 16.01 9.21 1.49
C THR A 18 15.02 9.73 0.45
N LEU A 19 13.90 9.04 0.25
CA LEU A 19 12.84 9.49 -0.66
C LEU A 19 12.20 10.82 -0.20
N ALA A 20 11.93 10.95 1.09
CA ALA A 20 11.36 12.19 1.66
C ALA A 20 12.30 13.39 1.46
N LEU A 21 13.59 13.21 1.77
CA LEU A 21 14.62 14.25 1.59
C LEU A 21 14.73 14.71 0.14
N LYS A 22 14.69 13.78 -0.84
CA LYS A 22 14.71 14.13 -2.28
C LYS A 22 13.54 15.03 -2.68
N LYS A 23 12.39 14.88 -2.02
CA LYS A 23 11.18 15.69 -2.28
C LYS A 23 11.07 16.92 -1.36
N LYS A 24 12.09 17.19 -0.54
CA LYS A 24 12.12 18.28 0.45
C LYS A 24 10.94 18.21 1.42
N LEU A 25 10.59 17.00 1.83
CA LEU A 25 9.51 16.72 2.78
C LEU A 25 10.10 16.07 4.03
N ASP A 26 9.47 16.34 5.17
CA ASP A 26 9.74 15.63 6.41
C ASP A 26 8.92 14.34 6.49
N ILE A 27 9.45 13.37 7.24
CA ILE A 27 8.84 12.07 7.43
C ILE A 27 9.01 11.66 8.89
N ASN A 28 7.94 11.16 9.49
CA ASN A 28 7.94 10.67 10.85
C ASN A 28 7.68 9.16 10.87
N PHE A 29 8.30 8.46 11.81
CA PHE A 29 8.14 7.03 12.00
C PHE A 29 7.72 6.71 13.43
N ALA A 30 6.75 5.81 13.57
CA ALA A 30 6.52 5.07 14.80
C ALA A 30 6.81 3.58 14.54
N LEU A 31 7.68 3.00 15.35
CA LEU A 31 8.03 1.58 15.29
C LEU A 31 7.21 0.83 16.33
N MET A 32 6.27 0.00 15.88
CA MET A 32 5.42 -0.80 16.75
C MET A 32 5.82 -2.27 16.64
N VAL A 33 6.37 -2.84 17.71
CA VAL A 33 6.64 -4.28 17.79
C VAL A 33 5.29 -5.00 17.78
N ALA A 34 4.97 -5.67 16.68
CA ALA A 34 3.70 -6.35 16.49
C ALA A 34 3.74 -7.78 17.01
N THR A 35 4.90 -8.44 16.92
CA THR A 35 5.16 -9.77 17.46
C THR A 35 6.61 -9.86 17.91
N ALA A 36 7.00 -10.97 18.54
CA ALA A 36 8.40 -11.27 18.87
C ALA A 36 9.33 -11.35 17.64
N ARG A 37 8.81 -11.31 16.41
CA ARG A 37 9.57 -11.46 15.16
C ARG A 37 9.29 -10.37 14.13
N SER A 38 8.40 -9.42 14.42
CA SER A 38 7.98 -8.44 13.42
C SER A 38 7.68 -7.08 14.00
N VAL A 39 8.01 -6.04 13.23
CA VAL A 39 7.69 -4.65 13.50
C VAL A 39 6.80 -4.07 12.40
N ILE A 40 5.87 -3.21 12.80
CA ILE A 40 5.13 -2.33 11.91
C ILE A 40 5.86 -0.98 11.94
N ILE A 41 6.34 -0.56 10.78
CA ILE A 41 6.90 0.79 10.58
C ILE A 41 5.76 1.68 10.12
N LEU A 42 5.14 2.39 11.07
CA LEU A 42 4.10 3.35 10.75
C LEU A 42 4.76 4.65 10.29
N THR A 43 4.53 4.99 9.03
CA THR A 43 5.08 6.20 8.39
C THR A 43 4.01 7.28 8.36
N SER A 44 4.30 8.43 8.96
CA SER A 44 3.40 9.58 9.03
C SER A 44 3.97 10.73 8.17
N LEU A 45 3.15 11.20 7.24
CA LEU A 45 3.44 12.34 6.36
C LEU A 45 2.54 13.50 6.79
N PHE A 46 3.15 14.54 7.38
CA PHE A 46 2.45 15.75 7.80
C PHE A 46 2.74 16.85 6.78
N TYR A 47 1.70 17.58 6.39
CA TYR A 47 1.77 18.62 5.37
C TYR A 47 0.56 19.55 5.44
N ASP A 48 0.68 20.73 4.81
CA ASP A 48 -0.41 21.67 4.64
C ASP A 48 -1.28 21.26 3.44
N LYS A 49 -2.53 20.89 3.71
CA LYS A 49 -3.50 20.51 2.68
C LYS A 49 -4.02 21.69 1.85
N THR A 50 -3.75 22.92 2.27
CA THR A 50 -4.12 24.14 1.54
C THR A 50 -3.06 24.53 0.51
N ASP A 51 -1.84 24.01 0.64
CA ASP A 51 -0.79 24.11 -0.36
C ASP A 51 -0.92 22.96 -1.38
N ALA A 52 -1.34 23.31 -2.59
CA ALA A 52 -1.54 22.34 -3.67
C ALA A 52 -0.21 21.68 -4.12
N ASP A 53 0.87 22.44 -4.16
CA ASP A 53 2.19 21.93 -4.57
C ASP A 53 2.74 20.98 -3.50
N GLU A 54 2.57 21.31 -2.21
CA GLU A 54 2.97 20.42 -1.11
C GLU A 54 2.14 19.13 -1.10
N THR A 55 0.82 19.26 -1.30
CA THR A 55 -0.08 18.11 -1.40
C THR A 55 0.35 17.16 -2.52
N GLU A 56 0.65 17.68 -3.71
CA GLU A 56 1.12 16.86 -4.83
C GLU A 56 2.44 16.14 -4.50
N ARG A 57 3.43 16.86 -3.93
CA ARG A 57 4.71 16.25 -3.53
C ARG A 57 4.52 15.13 -2.51
N VAL A 58 3.64 15.29 -1.54
CA VAL A 58 3.37 14.27 -0.51
C VAL A 58 2.65 13.07 -1.10
N HIS A 59 1.68 13.28 -1.99
CA HIS A 59 1.00 12.18 -2.69
C HIS A 59 2.00 11.40 -3.56
N ALA A 60 2.89 12.08 -4.26
CA ALA A 60 3.98 11.46 -5.01
C ALA A 60 4.94 10.70 -4.09
N LEU A 61 5.32 11.26 -2.93
CA LEU A 61 6.15 10.57 -1.93
C LEU A 61 5.48 9.29 -1.43
N TYR A 62 4.20 9.38 -1.08
CA TYR A 62 3.44 8.27 -0.56
C TYR A 62 3.35 7.10 -1.55
N ASN A 63 3.07 7.41 -2.82
CA ASN A 63 3.04 6.43 -3.90
C ASN A 63 4.42 5.78 -4.10
N GLU A 64 5.47 6.59 -4.18
CA GLU A 64 6.84 6.11 -4.39
C GLU A 64 7.32 5.22 -3.23
N ILE A 65 7.08 5.62 -1.97
CA ILE A 65 7.35 4.77 -0.80
C ILE A 65 6.59 3.45 -0.91
N SER A 66 5.30 3.51 -1.25
CA SER A 66 4.44 2.33 -1.24
C SER A 66 4.82 1.33 -2.33
N GLU A 67 5.14 1.80 -3.54
CA GLU A 67 5.62 0.98 -4.66
C GLU A 67 6.99 0.38 -4.38
N THR A 68 7.93 1.20 -3.91
CA THR A 68 9.31 0.75 -3.70
C THR A 68 9.41 -0.24 -2.54
N THR A 69 8.71 0.00 -1.43
CA THR A 69 8.64 -0.97 -0.32
C THR A 69 7.96 -2.26 -0.73
N GLN A 70 6.88 -2.22 -1.53
CA GLN A 70 6.30 -3.42 -2.11
C GLN A 70 7.27 -4.18 -3.01
N SER A 71 8.01 -3.49 -3.88
CA SER A 71 9.00 -4.11 -4.77
C SER A 71 10.13 -4.81 -4.01
N GLN A 72 10.40 -4.37 -2.78
CA GLN A 72 11.37 -4.98 -1.87
C GLN A 72 10.78 -6.14 -1.04
N GLY A 73 9.49 -6.46 -1.22
CA GLY A 73 8.80 -7.53 -0.47
C GLY A 73 8.10 -7.06 0.81
N TYR A 74 8.10 -5.76 1.12
CA TYR A 74 7.42 -5.23 2.30
C TYR A 74 5.98 -4.81 1.98
N GLN A 75 5.05 -5.72 2.25
CA GLN A 75 3.62 -5.44 2.08
C GLN A 75 3.06 -4.55 3.20
N GLN A 76 2.26 -3.55 2.82
CA GLN A 76 1.52 -2.69 3.73
C GLN A 76 0.41 -3.49 4.42
N TYR A 77 0.33 -3.38 5.75
CA TYR A 77 -0.77 -3.95 6.53
C TYR A 77 -2.08 -3.17 6.34
N ARG A 78 -1.99 -1.84 6.20
CA ARG A 78 -3.10 -0.92 5.94
C ARG A 78 -2.63 0.20 5.04
N THR A 79 -3.53 0.74 4.23
CA THR A 79 -3.23 1.80 3.26
C THR A 79 -4.29 2.89 3.27
N SER A 80 -3.96 4.06 2.72
CA SER A 80 -4.92 5.15 2.48
C SER A 80 -5.82 4.80 1.30
N THR A 81 -6.97 5.47 1.18
CA THR A 81 -7.92 5.23 0.08
C THR A 81 -7.30 5.45 -1.29
N GLY A 82 -6.37 6.40 -1.43
CA GLY A 82 -5.72 6.72 -2.71
C GLY A 82 -4.72 5.68 -3.21
N PHE A 83 -4.41 4.64 -2.43
CA PHE A 83 -3.51 3.54 -2.85
C PHE A 83 -4.16 2.16 -2.67
N MET A 84 -5.47 2.12 -2.42
CA MET A 84 -6.19 0.85 -2.25
C MET A 84 -6.20 0.01 -3.51
N ASP A 85 -6.34 0.62 -4.67
CA ASP A 85 -6.33 0.00 -6.00
C ASP A 85 -5.00 -0.71 -6.34
N ARG A 86 -3.89 -0.21 -5.79
CA ARG A 86 -2.53 -0.71 -6.08
C ARG A 86 -2.00 -1.68 -5.03
N ILE A 87 -2.71 -1.88 -3.92
CA ILE A 87 -2.23 -2.69 -2.80
C ILE A 87 -1.95 -4.16 -3.18
N PHE A 88 -2.64 -4.69 -4.20
CA PHE A 88 -2.50 -6.07 -4.66
C PHE A 88 -1.65 -6.22 -5.94
N SER A 89 -0.87 -5.20 -6.32
CA SER A 89 -0.03 -5.24 -7.53
C SER A 89 0.91 -6.46 -7.56
N ASN A 90 1.42 -6.87 -6.39
CA ASN A 90 2.28 -8.06 -6.24
C ASN A 90 1.53 -9.35 -5.92
N ALA A 91 0.19 -9.32 -5.84
CA ALA A 91 -0.64 -10.47 -5.50
C ALA A 91 -1.95 -10.50 -6.33
N PRO A 92 -1.89 -10.48 -7.67
CA PRO A 92 -3.08 -10.41 -8.52
C PRO A 92 -3.99 -11.64 -8.38
N GLU A 93 -3.45 -12.80 -8.01
CA GLU A 93 -4.21 -14.01 -7.69
C GLU A 93 -5.14 -13.79 -6.50
N PHE A 94 -4.63 -13.13 -5.45
CA PHE A 94 -5.41 -12.82 -4.26
C PHE A 94 -6.54 -11.84 -4.59
N LEU A 95 -6.25 -10.80 -5.38
CA LEU A 95 -7.28 -9.87 -5.84
C LEU A 95 -8.38 -10.59 -6.63
N ARG A 96 -8.03 -11.51 -7.54
CA ARG A 96 -9.02 -12.30 -8.28
C ARG A 96 -9.87 -13.16 -7.34
N LEU A 97 -9.26 -13.80 -6.34
CA LEU A 97 -10.00 -14.58 -5.35
C LEU A 97 -10.95 -13.69 -4.54
N ALA A 98 -10.47 -12.54 -4.07
CA ALA A 98 -11.27 -11.59 -3.31
C ALA A 98 -12.45 -11.05 -4.12
N ASN A 99 -12.25 -10.71 -5.41
CA ASN A 99 -13.31 -10.30 -6.32
C ASN A 99 -14.36 -11.41 -6.52
N ARG A 100 -13.93 -12.68 -6.63
CA ARG A 100 -14.87 -13.81 -6.73
C ARG A 100 -15.70 -14.00 -5.47
N ILE A 101 -15.06 -13.95 -4.31
CA ILE A 101 -15.77 -14.04 -3.01
C ILE A 101 -16.77 -12.89 -2.89
N LYS A 102 -16.32 -11.66 -3.18
CA LYS A 102 -17.14 -10.46 -3.14
C LYS A 102 -18.34 -10.56 -4.08
N GLY A 103 -18.14 -11.00 -5.33
CA GLY A 103 -19.21 -11.14 -6.31
C GLY A 103 -20.27 -12.19 -5.94
N VAL A 104 -19.91 -13.20 -5.14
CA VAL A 104 -20.88 -14.18 -4.60
C VAL A 104 -21.66 -13.59 -3.41
N LEU A 105 -20.99 -12.87 -2.53
CA LEU A 105 -21.57 -12.34 -1.29
C LEU A 105 -22.33 -11.02 -1.48
N ASP A 106 -21.96 -10.23 -2.49
CA ASP A 106 -22.57 -8.94 -2.82
C ASP A 106 -22.68 -8.78 -4.34
N PRO A 107 -23.66 -9.46 -4.97
CA PRO A 107 -23.84 -9.46 -6.42
C PRO A 107 -24.11 -8.07 -7.02
N ASP A 108 -24.76 -7.19 -6.25
CA ASP A 108 -25.12 -5.83 -6.67
C ASP A 108 -24.02 -4.80 -6.34
N ASN A 109 -22.91 -5.24 -5.73
CA ASN A 109 -21.74 -4.44 -5.38
C ASN A 109 -22.05 -3.20 -4.49
N ILE A 110 -22.99 -3.32 -3.56
CA ILE A 110 -23.44 -2.22 -2.70
C ILE A 110 -22.55 -1.99 -1.46
N PHE A 111 -21.82 -3.01 -0.99
CA PHE A 111 -20.98 -2.90 0.20
C PHE A 111 -19.57 -2.43 -0.14
N ALA A 112 -19.36 -1.12 -0.01
CA ALA A 112 -18.06 -0.45 -0.13
C ALA A 112 -17.29 -0.83 -1.42
N PRO A 113 -17.84 -0.50 -2.61
CA PRO A 113 -17.19 -0.80 -3.89
C PRO A 113 -15.79 -0.18 -3.96
N GLY A 114 -14.82 -0.95 -4.47
CA GLY A 114 -13.43 -0.51 -4.62
C GLY A 114 -12.60 -0.52 -3.33
N LYS A 115 -13.14 -0.95 -2.19
CA LYS A 115 -12.38 -1.07 -0.93
C LYS A 115 -11.20 -2.04 -1.12
N TYR A 116 -9.97 -1.57 -0.89
CA TYR A 116 -8.73 -2.30 -1.22
C TYR A 116 -8.60 -2.70 -2.69
N GLY A 117 -9.25 -1.99 -3.61
CA GLY A 117 -9.26 -2.33 -5.04
C GLY A 117 -10.13 -3.55 -5.38
N ILE A 118 -10.88 -4.08 -4.41
CA ILE A 118 -11.79 -5.20 -4.63
C ILE A 118 -13.08 -4.66 -5.25
N ASP A 119 -13.34 -5.07 -6.48
CA ASP A 119 -14.54 -4.70 -7.23
C ASP A 119 -14.84 -5.82 -8.25
N PRO A 120 -15.92 -6.60 -8.07
CA PRO A 120 -16.31 -7.65 -9.00
C PRO A 120 -16.63 -7.13 -10.41
N ALA A 121 -17.10 -5.88 -10.53
CA ALA A 121 -17.43 -5.28 -11.82
C ALA A 121 -16.17 -4.94 -12.64
N VAL A 122 -15.04 -4.72 -11.97
CA VAL A 122 -13.73 -4.46 -12.58
C VAL A 122 -12.92 -5.75 -12.58
N SER A 123 -13.37 -6.76 -13.33
CA SER A 123 -12.60 -8.00 -13.51
C SER A 123 -11.51 -7.79 -14.57
N PRO A 124 -10.21 -8.04 -14.27
CA PRO A 124 -9.20 -8.11 -15.32
C PRO A 124 -9.53 -9.31 -16.20
N THR A 125 -9.74 -9.04 -17.49
CA THR A 125 -10.09 -9.98 -18.57
C THR A 125 -9.75 -11.44 -18.27
N ARG A 126 -10.78 -12.29 -18.26
CA ARG A 126 -10.72 -13.75 -18.27
C ARG A 126 -9.58 -14.20 -19.19
N ARG A 127 -8.62 -14.99 -18.67
CA ARG A 127 -7.58 -15.63 -19.52
C ARG A 127 -8.30 -16.35 -20.68
N PRO A 128 -7.83 -16.23 -21.94
CA PRO A 128 -8.29 -17.12 -22.99
C PRO A 128 -8.06 -18.55 -22.51
N ASN A 129 -9.05 -19.43 -22.69
CA ASN A 129 -8.92 -20.85 -22.37
C ASN A 129 -7.64 -21.37 -23.04
N ALA A 130 -6.69 -21.86 -22.25
CA ALA A 130 -5.58 -22.66 -22.77
C ALA A 130 -6.15 -24.02 -23.25
N PRO A 131 -5.56 -24.61 -24.31
CA PRO A 131 -6.13 -25.74 -25.05
C PRO A 131 -6.34 -27.01 -24.20
#